data_AF-A0A1G9F199-F1
#
_entry.id   AF-A0A1G9F199-F1
#
_cell.length_a   1.000
_cell.length_b   1.000
_cell.length_c   1.000
_cell.angle_alpha   90.00
_cell.angle_beta   90.00
_cell.angle_gamma   90.00
#
_symmetry.space_group_name_H-M   'P 1'
#
loop_
_entity.id
_entity.type
_entity.pdbx_description
1 polymer ?
#
loop_
_entity_poly.entity_id
_entity_poly.type
_entity_poly.pdbx_seq_one_letter_code
_entity_poly.pdbx_strand_id
1 'polypeptide(L)'
;MRATWVFTALGPALRAHRLSAAEAVSAGSAPRGGRGLRVHRRLSGTPLPRSVSLGLGLPFARPGRTALTAAAVVLGVTTATFTAGLAAFATGVDAMIQRHGAAQVEVLGGSGGPGADTAAALGDRETQDLLAAMPGAANVTANLRMPVSVSGFAKTPTLWFIRGDASDMGFTEQLVDGRWLGGPGEAVLSSKAAHQSGLGPGDEMTLELDGRTAAVSVVGVVMGSGTGTVYTDWDVLTGLAADVDALGQPIAYEVALDAGTDPAAFLAAVEDEGLIGRSTRQSDATGVAVVGLATLFALMLGTVAALGVFNTVALDARERRRDLAMLKSIGMTPRQVVAMMTTSMAGLGVLGGLAGIGLGVAAHRQVMRLAAAASQVDMPDSLLRTWNAPQLALLALAGLLIAVAGAYLPARRAARLTIAEALHSE
;
A
#
# COMPACT_ATOMS: atom_id res chain seq x y z
N MET A 1 8.71 7.09 -30.61
CA MET A 1 7.90 5.89 -30.94
C MET A 1 8.47 5.00 -32.05
N ARG A 2 9.07 5.51 -33.15
CA ARG A 2 9.56 4.66 -34.26
C ARG A 2 10.78 3.77 -33.91
N ALA A 3 11.63 4.19 -32.97
CA ALA A 3 12.84 3.45 -32.60
C ALA A 3 12.57 2.13 -31.85
N THR A 4 11.49 2.06 -31.05
CA THR A 4 11.18 0.90 -30.22
C THR A 4 10.74 -0.32 -31.06
N TRP A 5 10.06 -0.07 -32.19
CA TRP A 5 9.64 -1.12 -33.14
C TRP A 5 10.83 -1.80 -33.83
N VAL A 6 11.85 -1.01 -34.18
CA VAL A 6 13.06 -1.49 -34.85
C VAL A 6 13.82 -2.47 -33.95
N PHE A 7 13.94 -2.18 -32.64
CA PHE A 7 14.62 -3.06 -31.69
C PHE A 7 13.88 -4.37 -31.43
N THR A 8 12.54 -4.35 -31.30
CA THR A 8 11.76 -5.59 -31.11
C THR A 8 11.74 -6.49 -32.34
N ALA A 9 11.89 -5.93 -33.55
CA ALA A 9 11.91 -6.68 -34.81
C ALA A 9 13.33 -7.16 -35.19
N LEU A 10 14.39 -6.46 -34.75
CA LEU A 10 15.78 -6.79 -35.12
C LEU A 10 16.18 -8.20 -34.67
N GLY A 11 15.84 -8.58 -33.44
CA GLY A 11 16.19 -9.89 -32.88
C GLY A 11 15.56 -11.07 -33.65
N PRO A 12 14.24 -11.07 -33.87
CA PRO A 12 13.56 -12.05 -34.72
C PRO A 12 14.08 -12.04 -36.17
N ALA A 13 14.33 -10.86 -36.76
CA ALA A 13 14.80 -10.74 -38.14
C ALA A 13 16.23 -11.31 -38.32
N LEU A 14 17.14 -11.04 -37.38
CA LEU A 14 18.50 -11.58 -37.39
C LEU A 14 18.53 -13.09 -37.15
N ARG A 15 17.62 -13.62 -36.32
CA ARG A 15 17.44 -15.07 -36.17
C ARG A 15 16.85 -15.71 -37.42
N ALA A 16 15.87 -15.07 -38.05
CA ALA A 16 15.26 -15.55 -39.28
C ALA A 16 16.26 -15.59 -40.44
N HIS A 17 17.15 -14.61 -40.54
CA HIS A 17 18.19 -14.56 -41.58
C HIS A 17 19.24 -15.68 -41.45
N ARG A 18 19.43 -16.23 -40.24
CA ARG A 18 20.39 -17.31 -39.97
C ARG A 18 19.83 -18.72 -40.13
N LEU A 19 18.52 -18.87 -40.36
CA LEU A 19 17.90 -20.17 -40.58
C LEU A 19 18.14 -20.63 -42.01
N SER A 20 18.71 -21.82 -42.18
CA SER A 20 18.81 -22.42 -43.52
C SER A 20 17.41 -22.77 -44.04
N ALA A 21 17.21 -22.75 -45.36
CA ALA A 21 15.95 -23.15 -45.98
C ALA A 21 15.49 -24.56 -45.54
N ALA A 22 16.45 -25.46 -45.28
CA ALA A 22 16.18 -26.81 -44.77
C ALA A 22 15.70 -26.83 -43.30
N GLU A 23 16.22 -25.94 -42.45
CA GLU A 23 15.72 -25.76 -41.08
C GLU A 23 14.35 -25.07 -41.04
N ALA A 24 14.09 -24.12 -41.93
CA ALA A 24 12.79 -23.48 -42.05
C ALA A 24 11.70 -24.46 -42.49
N VAL A 25 12.03 -25.37 -43.42
CA VAL A 25 11.11 -26.42 -43.90
C VAL A 25 10.92 -27.53 -42.86
N SER A 26 11.98 -27.93 -42.14
CA SER A 26 11.87 -28.94 -41.07
C SER A 26 11.30 -28.40 -39.75
N ALA A 27 11.34 -27.09 -39.50
CA ALA A 27 10.60 -26.47 -38.40
C ALA A 27 9.08 -26.55 -38.60
N GLY A 28 8.61 -26.81 -39.83
CA GLY A 28 7.22 -27.12 -40.16
C GLY A 28 6.79 -28.56 -39.87
N SER A 29 7.73 -29.48 -39.59
CA SER A 29 7.39 -30.86 -39.24
C SER A 29 7.25 -31.05 -37.72
N ALA A 30 6.19 -31.78 -37.35
CA ALA A 30 5.60 -32.01 -36.03
C ALA A 30 6.45 -31.70 -34.77
N PRO A 31 5.86 -31.05 -33.74
CA PRO A 31 6.58 -30.70 -32.52
C PRO A 31 7.18 -31.94 -31.83
N ARG A 32 8.46 -31.84 -31.42
CA ARG A 32 9.20 -32.89 -30.72
C ARG A 32 8.40 -33.40 -29.51
N GLY A 33 7.86 -34.61 -29.64
CA GLY A 33 7.07 -35.29 -28.63
C GLY A 33 7.94 -35.73 -27.45
N GLY A 34 7.61 -35.28 -26.23
CA GLY A 34 8.27 -35.81 -25.04
C GLY A 34 7.63 -35.37 -23.72
N ARG A 35 7.43 -34.06 -23.52
CA ARG A 35 6.91 -33.51 -22.25
C ARG A 35 5.41 -33.16 -22.28
N GLY A 36 4.92 -32.52 -23.34
CA GLY A 36 3.50 -32.14 -23.45
C GLY A 36 2.52 -33.33 -23.46
N LEU A 37 2.91 -34.46 -24.07
CA LEU A 37 2.10 -35.69 -24.16
C LEU A 37 1.87 -36.37 -22.80
N ARG A 38 2.83 -36.27 -21.86
CA ARG A 38 2.69 -36.85 -20.51
C ARG A 38 1.67 -36.10 -19.67
N VAL A 39 1.68 -34.77 -19.75
CA VAL A 39 0.71 -33.91 -19.05
C VAL A 39 -0.68 -34.11 -19.65
N HIS A 40 -0.79 -34.17 -20.98
CA HIS A 40 -2.05 -34.49 -21.66
C HIS A 40 -2.64 -35.84 -21.23
N ARG A 41 -1.82 -36.91 -21.16
CA ARG A 41 -2.27 -38.24 -20.70
C ARG A 41 -2.75 -38.24 -19.26
N ARG A 42 -2.10 -37.47 -18.36
CA ARG A 42 -2.54 -37.35 -16.97
C ARG A 42 -3.85 -36.57 -16.86
N LEU A 43 -3.98 -35.46 -17.58
CA LEU A 43 -5.19 -34.63 -17.57
C LEU A 43 -6.39 -35.35 -18.20
N SER A 44 -6.18 -36.19 -19.22
CA SER A 44 -7.25 -36.99 -19.82
C SER A 44 -7.83 -38.06 -18.89
N GLY A 45 -7.12 -38.42 -17.81
CA GLY A 45 -7.60 -39.35 -16.78
C GLY A 45 -8.40 -38.68 -15.66
N THR A 46 -8.57 -37.35 -15.69
CA THR A 46 -9.34 -36.62 -14.67
C THR A 46 -10.84 -36.63 -14.98
N PRO A 47 -11.74 -36.50 -13.97
CA PRO A 47 -13.18 -36.44 -14.18
C PRO A 47 -13.67 -35.11 -14.82
N LEU A 48 -12.75 -34.25 -15.25
CA LEU A 48 -13.08 -32.96 -15.85
C LEU A 48 -13.67 -33.13 -17.26
N PRO A 49 -14.57 -32.24 -17.70
CA PRO A 49 -15.04 -32.21 -19.08
C PRO A 49 -13.86 -32.16 -20.06
N ARG A 50 -13.94 -32.89 -21.18
CA ARG A 50 -12.84 -32.99 -22.16
C ARG A 50 -12.32 -31.63 -22.64
N SER A 51 -13.18 -30.62 -22.74
CA SER A 51 -12.76 -29.25 -23.09
C SER A 51 -11.80 -28.64 -22.06
N VAL A 52 -12.01 -28.90 -20.77
CA VAL A 52 -11.19 -28.37 -19.67
C VAL A 52 -9.85 -29.10 -19.62
N SER A 53 -9.86 -30.43 -19.70
CA SER A 53 -8.62 -31.24 -19.67
C SER A 53 -7.74 -31.00 -20.91
N LEU A 54 -8.35 -30.83 -22.09
CA LEU A 54 -7.62 -30.42 -23.29
C LEU A 54 -7.05 -28.99 -23.14
N GLY A 55 -7.84 -28.07 -22.59
CA GLY A 55 -7.42 -26.68 -22.36
C GLY A 55 -6.19 -26.57 -21.47
N LEU A 56 -6.17 -27.28 -20.34
CA LEU A 56 -5.04 -27.29 -19.41
C LEU A 56 -3.75 -27.88 -20.01
N GLY A 57 -3.86 -28.69 -21.07
CA GLY A 57 -2.72 -29.25 -21.78
C GLY A 57 -2.08 -28.31 -22.82
N LEU A 58 -2.85 -27.37 -23.37
CA LEU A 58 -2.40 -26.46 -24.44
C LEU A 58 -1.14 -25.63 -24.11
N PRO A 59 -0.98 -25.07 -22.88
CA PRO A 59 0.21 -24.29 -22.55
C PRO A 59 1.52 -25.10 -22.64
N PHE A 60 1.48 -26.40 -22.38
CA PHE A 60 2.69 -27.25 -22.40
C PHE A 60 3.13 -27.64 -23.80
N ALA A 61 2.29 -27.42 -24.82
CA ALA A 61 2.63 -27.71 -26.21
C ALA A 61 3.64 -26.70 -26.79
N ARG A 62 3.69 -25.46 -26.28
CA ARG A 62 4.56 -24.39 -26.79
C ARG A 62 5.18 -23.55 -25.66
N PRO A 63 6.22 -24.08 -24.99
CA PRO A 63 6.74 -23.51 -23.75
C PRO A 63 7.25 -22.06 -23.90
N GLY A 64 7.83 -21.67 -25.04
CA GLY A 64 8.35 -20.31 -25.24
C GLY A 64 7.26 -19.23 -25.25
N ARG A 65 6.14 -19.48 -25.93
CA ARG A 65 5.01 -18.52 -25.96
C ARG A 65 4.29 -18.49 -24.63
N THR A 66 4.05 -19.66 -24.06
CA THR A 66 3.46 -19.79 -22.73
C THR A 66 4.27 -19.07 -21.66
N ALA A 67 5.60 -19.11 -21.74
CA ALA A 67 6.47 -18.37 -20.83
C ALA A 67 6.29 -16.85 -20.97
N LEU A 68 6.19 -16.31 -22.19
CA LEU A 68 5.95 -14.87 -22.41
C LEU A 68 4.58 -14.43 -21.87
N THR A 69 3.53 -15.22 -22.10
CA THR A 69 2.19 -14.94 -21.59
C THR A 69 2.15 -15.04 -20.07
N ALA A 70 2.77 -16.07 -19.50
CA ALA A 70 2.90 -16.23 -18.06
C ALA A 70 3.66 -15.05 -17.45
N ALA A 71 4.76 -14.61 -18.06
CA ALA A 71 5.53 -13.45 -17.59
C ALA A 71 4.69 -12.16 -17.60
N ALA A 72 3.90 -11.93 -18.66
CA ALA A 72 3.00 -10.77 -18.71
C ALA A 72 1.94 -10.79 -17.59
N VAL A 73 1.35 -11.97 -17.33
CA VAL A 73 0.40 -12.16 -16.22
C VAL A 73 1.07 -11.96 -14.86
N VAL A 74 2.24 -12.58 -14.64
CA VAL A 74 3.02 -12.45 -13.41
C VAL A 74 3.35 -10.98 -13.15
N LEU A 75 3.84 -10.25 -14.15
CA LEU A 75 4.15 -8.82 -14.00
C LEU A 75 2.90 -8.01 -13.66
N GLY A 76 1.79 -8.22 -14.38
CA GLY A 76 0.53 -7.52 -14.09
C GLY A 76 0.03 -7.76 -12.66
N VAL A 77 0.05 -9.01 -12.19
CA VAL A 77 -0.38 -9.36 -10.83
C VAL A 77 0.62 -8.88 -9.77
N THR A 78 1.92 -8.95 -10.05
CA THR A 78 2.98 -8.41 -9.17
C THR A 78 2.76 -6.93 -8.93
N THR A 79 2.54 -6.15 -9.98
CA THR A 79 2.27 -4.71 -9.87
C THR A 79 0.96 -4.45 -9.13
N ALA A 80 -0.14 -5.13 -9.48
CA ALA A 80 -1.41 -4.93 -8.79
C ALA A 80 -1.31 -5.23 -7.29
N THR A 81 -0.60 -6.30 -6.94
CA THR A 81 -0.31 -6.67 -5.55
C THR A 81 0.54 -5.59 -4.88
N PHE A 82 1.66 -5.20 -5.48
CA PHE A 82 2.53 -4.15 -4.94
C PHE A 82 1.78 -2.83 -4.67
N THR A 83 0.97 -2.37 -5.63
CA THR A 83 0.15 -1.17 -5.50
C THR A 83 -0.88 -1.30 -4.39
N ALA A 84 -1.57 -2.43 -4.28
CA ALA A 84 -2.52 -2.67 -3.21
C ALA A 84 -1.85 -2.62 -1.83
N GLY A 85 -0.65 -3.21 -1.72
CA GLY A 85 0.17 -3.12 -0.51
C GLY A 85 0.57 -1.67 -0.19
N LEU A 86 0.99 -0.89 -1.19
CA LEU A 86 1.34 0.52 -1.00
C LEU A 86 0.14 1.37 -0.56
N ALA A 87 -1.04 1.14 -1.12
CA ALA A 87 -2.26 1.85 -0.74
C ALA A 87 -2.71 1.49 0.69
N ALA A 88 -2.65 0.20 1.05
CA ALA A 88 -2.96 -0.26 2.39
C ALA A 88 -1.95 0.25 3.43
N PHE A 89 -0.67 0.33 3.06
CA PHE A 89 0.35 0.97 3.89
C PHE A 89 0.09 2.47 4.06
N ALA A 90 -0.17 3.20 2.97
CA ALA A 90 -0.43 4.63 3.03
C ALA A 90 -1.65 4.96 3.91
N THR A 91 -2.74 4.19 3.78
CA THR A 91 -3.93 4.34 4.62
C THR A 91 -3.67 3.95 6.08
N GLY A 92 -2.86 2.93 6.34
CA GLY A 92 -2.45 2.57 7.70
C GLY A 92 -1.58 3.64 8.35
N VAL A 93 -0.59 4.17 7.63
CA VAL A 93 0.28 5.26 8.10
C VAL A 93 -0.53 6.53 8.30
N ASP A 94 -1.39 6.90 7.36
CA ASP A 94 -2.30 8.04 7.51
C ASP A 94 -3.17 7.87 8.75
N ALA A 95 -3.74 6.69 8.95
CA ALA A 95 -4.57 6.45 10.13
C ALA A 95 -3.84 6.54 11.45
N MET A 96 -2.58 6.14 11.43
CA MET A 96 -1.72 6.20 12.59
C MET A 96 -1.23 7.63 12.86
N ILE A 97 -0.80 8.38 11.83
CA ILE A 97 -0.37 9.78 11.94
C ILE A 97 -1.52 10.68 12.37
N GLN A 98 -2.70 10.52 11.75
CA GLN A 98 -3.89 11.28 12.09
C GLN A 98 -4.55 10.79 13.38
N ARG A 99 -4.01 9.74 14.00
CA ARG A 99 -4.47 9.17 15.27
C ARG A 99 -5.99 8.95 15.18
N HIS A 100 -6.46 8.24 14.13
CA HIS A 100 -7.89 8.08 13.86
C HIS A 100 -8.62 7.53 15.10
N GLY A 101 -9.57 8.31 15.64
CA GLY A 101 -10.32 7.96 16.84
C GLY A 101 -9.79 8.57 18.13
N ALA A 102 -8.59 9.15 18.10
CA ALA A 102 -8.02 9.97 19.16
C ALA A 102 -8.22 11.47 18.86
N ALA A 103 -8.32 12.28 19.92
CA ALA A 103 -8.48 13.74 19.91
C ALA A 103 -8.98 14.36 18.58
N GLN A 104 -10.30 14.40 18.40
CA GLN A 104 -10.94 14.77 17.13
C GLN A 104 -10.88 16.28 16.86
N VAL A 105 -10.70 17.09 17.90
CA VAL A 105 -10.66 18.55 17.85
C VAL A 105 -9.38 19.04 18.51
N GLU A 106 -8.73 20.01 17.89
CA GLU A 106 -7.60 20.74 18.47
C GLU A 106 -8.00 22.22 18.61
N VAL A 107 -7.90 22.76 19.82
CA VAL A 107 -8.18 24.15 20.13
C VAL A 107 -6.88 24.86 20.45
N LEU A 108 -6.62 26.01 19.86
CA LEU A 108 -5.44 26.81 20.16
C LEU A 108 -5.79 27.87 21.21
N GLY A 109 -5.01 27.92 22.29
CA GLY A 109 -5.06 28.99 23.28
C GLY A 109 -3.71 29.66 23.52
N GLY A 110 -3.76 30.78 24.25
CA GLY A 110 -2.60 31.62 24.53
C GLY A 110 -2.26 32.61 23.41
N SER A 111 -1.40 33.58 23.74
CA SER A 111 -0.90 34.58 22.80
C SER A 111 0.23 34.02 21.92
N GLY A 112 0.12 34.13 20.59
CA GLY A 112 1.21 33.80 19.65
C GLY A 112 0.84 32.89 18.47
N GLY A 113 -0.38 32.32 18.44
CA GLY A 113 -0.90 31.56 17.30
C GLY A 113 -1.59 32.42 16.23
N PRO A 114 -1.88 31.89 15.02
CA PRO A 114 -2.73 32.56 14.04
C PRO A 114 -4.11 32.86 14.65
N GLY A 115 -4.50 34.13 14.72
CA GLY A 115 -5.75 34.56 15.36
C GLY A 115 -5.67 34.78 16.88
N ALA A 116 -4.47 34.78 17.46
CA ALA A 116 -4.25 35.10 18.88
C ALA A 116 -4.71 36.50 19.29
N ASP A 117 -4.79 37.45 18.36
CA ASP A 117 -5.34 38.80 18.62
C ASP A 117 -6.87 38.79 18.80
N THR A 118 -7.54 37.70 18.38
CA THR A 118 -9.00 37.53 18.39
C THR A 118 -9.50 36.47 19.36
N ALA A 119 -8.64 35.55 19.83
CA ALA A 119 -9.03 34.54 20.80
C ALA A 119 -9.28 35.19 22.18
N ALA A 120 -10.35 34.79 22.87
CA ALA A 120 -10.62 35.25 24.22
C ALA A 120 -9.38 35.03 25.12
N ALA A 121 -9.01 36.06 25.88
CA ALA A 121 -7.86 36.08 26.78
C ALA A 121 -8.08 35.22 28.06
N LEU A 122 -8.62 34.01 27.89
CA LEU A 122 -8.75 33.03 28.94
C LEU A 122 -7.36 32.49 29.28
N GLY A 123 -7.10 32.28 30.57
CA GLY A 123 -5.85 31.66 31.00
C GLY A 123 -5.74 30.21 30.53
N ASP A 124 -4.53 29.65 30.56
CA ASP A 124 -4.26 28.26 30.15
C ASP A 124 -5.17 27.24 30.87
N ARG A 125 -5.14 27.25 32.20
CA ARG A 125 -5.98 26.37 33.05
C ARG A 125 -7.47 26.59 32.82
N GLU A 126 -7.88 27.85 32.70
CA GLU A 126 -9.27 28.23 32.50
C GLU A 126 -9.81 27.72 31.15
N THR A 127 -8.99 27.78 30.11
CA THR A 127 -9.33 27.24 28.79
C THR A 127 -9.49 25.73 28.82
N GLN A 128 -8.57 25.01 29.49
CA GLN A 128 -8.66 23.56 29.63
C GLN A 128 -9.93 23.15 30.41
N ASP A 129 -10.23 23.83 31.52
CA ASP A 129 -11.39 23.55 32.36
C ASP A 129 -12.71 23.86 31.62
N LEU A 130 -12.75 24.95 30.84
CA LEU A 130 -13.90 25.29 30.00
C LEU A 130 -14.15 24.20 28.96
N LEU A 131 -13.12 23.79 28.21
CA LEU A 131 -13.24 22.73 27.19
C LEU A 131 -13.67 21.40 27.79
N ALA A 132 -13.16 21.05 28.99
CA ALA A 132 -13.54 19.82 29.68
C ALA A 132 -14.98 19.85 30.20
N ALA A 133 -15.54 21.03 30.48
CA ALA A 133 -16.93 21.21 30.90
C ALA A 133 -17.92 21.26 29.71
N MET A 134 -17.44 21.41 28.47
CA MET A 134 -18.30 21.50 27.30
C MET A 134 -19.03 20.16 27.03
N PRO A 135 -20.33 20.19 26.70
CA PRO A 135 -21.07 18.99 26.32
C PRO A 135 -20.42 18.26 25.15
N GLY A 136 -20.16 16.96 25.33
CA GLY A 136 -19.57 16.10 24.30
C GLY A 136 -18.05 16.02 24.32
N ALA A 137 -17.37 16.71 25.24
CA ALA A 137 -15.94 16.49 25.54
C ALA A 137 -15.80 15.32 26.55
N ALA A 138 -15.10 14.27 26.13
CA ALA A 138 -14.79 13.12 26.99
C ALA A 138 -13.48 13.34 27.78
N ASN A 139 -12.47 13.91 27.13
CA ASN A 139 -11.16 14.16 27.72
C ASN A 139 -10.48 15.35 27.00
N VAL A 140 -9.70 16.14 27.74
CA VAL A 140 -8.99 17.32 27.22
C VAL A 140 -7.55 17.29 27.68
N THR A 141 -6.64 17.20 26.71
CA THR A 141 -5.20 17.13 26.94
C THR A 141 -4.54 18.39 26.41
N ALA A 142 -3.84 19.13 27.28
CA ALA A 142 -3.06 20.29 26.85
C ALA A 142 -1.68 19.84 26.38
N ASN A 143 -1.18 20.45 25.30
CA ASN A 143 0.17 20.22 24.82
C ASN A 143 0.83 21.52 24.35
N LEU A 144 2.12 21.66 24.68
CA LEU A 144 2.97 22.76 24.24
C LEU A 144 4.13 22.19 23.46
N ARG A 145 4.39 22.77 22.29
CA ARG A 145 5.39 22.27 21.33
C ARG A 145 6.43 23.36 21.12
N MET A 146 7.68 23.07 21.46
CA MET A 146 8.75 24.04 21.25
C MET A 146 10.11 23.36 21.04
N PRO A 147 11.05 23.99 20.32
CA PRO A 147 12.42 23.51 20.28
C PRO A 147 13.07 23.67 21.66
N VAL A 148 13.67 22.60 22.18
CA VAL A 148 14.43 22.62 23.45
C VAL A 148 15.77 21.94 23.21
N SER A 149 16.84 22.51 23.77
CA SER A 149 18.17 21.93 23.63
C SER A 149 18.23 20.62 24.41
N VAL A 150 18.83 19.61 23.79
CA VAL A 150 18.99 18.28 24.38
C VAL A 150 20.43 17.85 24.24
N SER A 151 21.04 17.43 25.34
CA SER A 151 22.40 16.91 25.32
C SER A 151 22.49 15.68 24.42
N GLY A 152 23.50 15.66 23.54
CA GLY A 152 23.71 14.57 22.57
C GLY A 152 22.94 14.71 21.25
N PHE A 153 22.05 15.68 21.09
CA PHE A 153 21.37 15.94 19.83
C PHE A 153 22.14 16.94 18.95
N ALA A 154 22.40 16.58 17.69
CA ALA A 154 23.08 17.47 16.74
C ALA A 154 22.21 18.65 16.27
N LYS A 155 20.88 18.52 16.38
CA LYS A 155 19.90 19.56 16.09
C LYS A 155 18.91 19.61 17.24
N THR A 156 18.48 20.81 17.62
CA THR A 156 17.46 21.02 18.65
C THR A 156 16.17 20.29 18.26
N PRO A 157 15.78 19.20 18.96
CA PRO A 157 14.53 18.52 18.69
C PRO A 157 13.35 19.38 19.14
N THR A 158 12.17 19.08 18.59
CA THR A 158 10.93 19.65 19.12
C THR A 158 10.45 18.79 20.28
N LEU A 159 10.27 19.40 21.44
CA LEU A 159 9.64 18.76 22.59
C LEU A 159 8.14 18.99 22.54
N TRP A 160 7.38 17.94 22.86
CA TRP A 160 5.95 17.96 23.10
C TRP A 160 5.73 17.70 24.59
N PHE A 161 5.42 18.76 25.32
CA PHE A 161 5.05 18.69 26.72
C PHE A 161 3.56 18.44 26.82
N ILE A 162 3.16 17.41 27.56
CA ILE A 162 1.76 16.95 27.62
C ILE A 162 1.25 17.07 29.05
N ARG A 163 0.04 17.61 29.21
CA ARG A 163 -0.67 17.71 30.50
C ARG A 163 -2.06 17.11 30.40
N GLY A 164 -2.38 16.24 31.35
CA GLY A 164 -3.65 15.52 31.42
C GLY A 164 -3.50 14.07 30.98
N ASP A 165 -4.61 13.36 30.85
CA ASP A 165 -4.58 11.98 30.40
C ASP A 165 -4.32 11.90 28.90
N ALA A 166 -3.16 11.33 28.54
CA ALA A 166 -2.74 11.15 27.16
C ALA A 166 -3.15 9.79 26.56
N SER A 167 -3.91 8.96 27.30
CA SER A 167 -4.36 7.64 26.82
C SER A 167 -5.13 7.74 25.51
N ASP A 168 -5.94 8.79 25.37
CA ASP A 168 -6.86 9.00 24.25
C ASP A 168 -6.24 9.82 23.12
N MET A 169 -4.92 10.10 23.20
CA MET A 169 -4.18 10.76 22.13
C MET A 169 -3.73 9.77 21.05
N GLY A 170 -3.92 8.46 21.22
CA GLY A 170 -3.66 7.46 20.16
C GLY A 170 -2.19 7.09 19.93
N PHE A 171 -1.27 7.58 20.77
CA PHE A 171 0.16 7.28 20.63
C PHE A 171 0.55 5.84 21.01
N THR A 172 -0.26 5.18 21.84
CA THR A 172 -0.03 3.78 22.21
C THR A 172 0.00 2.85 20.99
N GLU A 173 -0.82 3.13 19.97
CA GLU A 173 -0.82 2.32 18.75
C GLU A 173 0.45 2.56 17.91
N GLN A 174 1.09 3.72 18.05
CA GLN A 174 2.32 4.09 17.35
C GLN A 174 3.59 3.50 17.99
N LEU A 175 3.46 2.84 19.13
CA LEU A 175 4.58 2.37 19.91
C LEU A 175 5.36 1.27 19.15
N VAL A 176 6.66 1.51 19.02
CA VAL A 176 7.62 0.58 18.39
C VAL A 176 8.32 -0.23 19.47
N ASP A 177 8.71 0.41 20.57
CA ASP A 177 9.42 -0.23 21.68
C ASP A 177 9.09 0.44 23.02
N GLY A 178 9.23 -0.31 24.13
CA GLY A 178 8.99 0.17 25.49
C GLY A 178 7.51 0.36 25.84
N ARG A 179 7.16 1.51 26.42
CA ARG A 179 5.79 1.91 26.79
C ARG A 179 5.54 3.40 26.58
N TRP A 180 4.27 3.79 26.55
CA TRP A 180 3.90 5.21 26.59
C TRP A 180 4.19 5.84 27.96
N LEU A 181 4.13 7.18 28.02
CA LEU A 181 4.32 7.98 29.23
C LEU A 181 3.38 7.50 30.34
N GLY A 182 3.91 7.28 31.54
CA GLY A 182 3.17 6.81 32.70
C GLY A 182 3.36 7.64 33.97
N GLY A 183 4.30 8.59 33.97
CA GLY A 183 4.56 9.46 35.11
C GLY A 183 5.51 10.61 34.79
N PRO A 184 5.71 11.52 35.76
CA PRO A 184 6.57 12.70 35.60
C PRO A 184 8.03 12.30 35.41
N GLY A 185 8.79 13.11 34.67
CA GLY A 185 10.20 12.86 34.38
C GLY A 185 10.48 11.73 33.38
N GLU A 186 9.44 11.21 32.73
CA GLU A 186 9.57 10.23 31.65
C GLU A 186 9.57 10.92 30.28
N ALA A 187 10.24 10.31 29.31
CA ALA A 187 10.26 10.75 27.93
C ALA A 187 10.02 9.58 26.97
N VAL A 188 9.31 9.88 25.88
CA VAL A 188 9.14 8.97 24.74
C VAL A 188 9.73 9.63 23.51
N LEU A 189 10.56 8.90 22.77
CA LEU A 189 11.23 9.43 21.57
C LEU A 189 10.45 9.03 20.33
N SER A 190 10.44 9.88 19.31
CA SER A 190 10.14 9.38 17.96
C SER A 190 11.31 8.53 17.46
N SER A 191 11.06 7.56 16.57
CA SER A 191 12.12 6.71 16.00
C SER A 191 13.29 7.52 15.48
N LYS A 192 13.01 8.64 14.79
CA LYS A 192 14.06 9.52 14.28
C LYS A 192 14.89 10.18 15.39
N ALA A 193 14.26 10.61 16.49
CA ALA A 193 14.97 11.15 17.64
C ALA A 193 15.85 10.07 18.31
N ALA A 194 15.34 8.84 18.43
CA ALA A 194 16.10 7.70 18.93
C ALA A 194 17.32 7.38 18.05
N HIS A 195 17.15 7.28 16.72
CA HIS A 195 18.25 7.02 15.78
C HIS A 195 19.31 8.14 15.76
N GLN A 196 18.89 9.40 15.94
CA GLN A 196 19.81 10.55 15.94
C GLN A 196 20.63 10.66 17.22
N SER A 197 20.03 10.31 18.36
CA SER A 197 20.67 10.39 19.67
C SER A 197 21.38 9.11 20.07
N GLY A 198 20.98 7.98 19.49
CA GLY A 198 21.40 6.64 19.90
C GLY A 198 20.77 6.18 21.21
N LEU A 199 19.75 6.89 21.71
CA LEU A 199 19.07 6.59 22.97
C LEU A 199 17.87 5.66 22.74
N GLY A 200 17.64 4.75 23.69
CA GLY A 200 16.50 3.84 23.72
C GLY A 200 15.86 3.75 25.10
N PRO A 201 14.83 2.90 25.26
CA PRO A 201 14.17 2.70 26.55
C PRO A 201 15.17 2.24 27.63
N GLY A 202 15.18 2.93 28.77
CA GLY A 202 16.09 2.72 29.88
C GLY A 202 17.25 3.72 29.96
N ASP A 203 17.49 4.50 28.91
CA ASP A 203 18.50 5.55 28.91
C ASP A 203 17.97 6.86 29.53
N GLU A 204 18.89 7.74 29.93
CA GLU A 204 18.55 9.09 30.41
C GLU A 204 19.00 10.16 29.42
N MET A 205 18.25 11.26 29.36
CA MET A 205 18.59 12.44 28.58
C MET A 205 18.44 13.72 29.41
N THR A 206 19.28 14.70 29.12
CA THR A 206 19.24 16.02 29.77
C THR A 206 18.70 17.06 28.81
N LEU A 207 17.60 17.69 29.22
CA LEU A 207 16.96 18.81 28.56
C LEU A 207 17.52 20.11 29.12
N GLU A 208 17.65 21.13 28.27
CA GLU A 208 18.13 22.46 28.65
C GLU A 208 17.29 23.56 28.00
N LEU A 209 16.81 24.49 28.82
CA LEU A 209 16.08 25.69 28.40
C LEU A 209 16.54 26.88 29.24
N ASP A 210 17.03 27.94 28.61
CA ASP A 210 17.49 29.18 29.25
C ASP A 210 18.42 28.97 30.46
N GLY A 211 19.34 28.00 30.35
CA GLY A 211 20.31 27.65 31.39
C GLY A 211 19.78 26.80 32.55
N ARG A 212 18.49 26.46 32.54
CA ARG A 212 17.91 25.44 33.42
C ARG A 212 17.96 24.08 32.75
N THR A 213 18.23 23.04 33.55
CA THR A 213 18.31 21.67 33.06
C THR A 213 17.34 20.75 33.78
N ALA A 214 16.84 19.75 33.07
CA ALA A 214 15.99 18.69 33.61
C ALA A 214 16.46 17.34 33.05
N ALA A 215 16.60 16.35 33.92
CA ALA A 215 16.89 14.97 33.52
C ALA A 215 15.57 14.21 33.34
N VAL A 216 15.45 13.46 32.25
CA VAL A 216 14.29 12.61 31.97
C VAL A 216 14.74 11.23 31.50
N SER A 217 13.98 10.20 31.90
CA SER A 217 14.26 8.81 31.54
C SER A 217 13.46 8.42 30.30
N VAL A 218 14.11 7.85 29.29
CA VAL A 218 13.47 7.37 28.07
C VAL A 218 12.75 6.05 28.38
N VAL A 219 11.43 5.98 28.19
CA VAL A 219 10.61 4.80 28.51
C VAL A 219 10.02 4.11 27.28
N GLY A 220 10.10 4.74 26.11
CA GLY A 220 9.55 4.19 24.88
C GLY A 220 9.98 4.92 23.63
N VAL A 221 9.69 4.29 22.49
CA VAL A 221 9.89 4.83 21.16
C VAL A 221 8.59 4.68 20.37
N VAL A 222 8.10 5.78 19.80
CA VAL A 222 6.95 5.78 18.89
C VAL A 222 7.37 6.05 17.46
N MET A 223 6.56 5.58 16.51
CA MET A 223 6.70 5.93 15.11
C MET A 223 6.58 7.45 14.94
N GLY A 224 7.58 8.09 14.35
CA GLY A 224 7.50 9.51 14.04
C GLY A 224 8.52 9.93 13.00
N SER A 225 8.12 10.85 12.13
CA SER A 225 8.94 11.44 11.07
C SER A 225 9.28 12.90 11.38
N GLY A 226 10.07 13.58 10.54
CA GLY A 226 10.36 15.02 10.70
C GLY A 226 11.76 15.34 11.23
N THR A 227 11.89 16.25 12.20
CA THR A 227 13.17 16.66 12.80
C THR A 227 13.60 15.82 14.00
N GLY A 228 12.74 14.92 14.47
CA GLY A 228 12.89 14.24 15.76
C GLY A 228 12.04 14.95 16.81
N THR A 229 11.16 14.19 17.47
CA THR A 229 10.23 14.69 18.48
C THR A 229 10.47 13.94 19.77
N VAL A 230 10.44 14.66 20.88
CA VAL A 230 10.55 14.10 22.22
C VAL A 230 9.26 14.44 22.96
N TYR A 231 8.52 13.43 23.38
CA TYR A 231 7.30 13.59 24.16
C TYR A 231 7.66 13.46 25.64
N THR A 232 7.19 14.38 26.48
CA THR A 232 7.43 14.33 27.93
C THR A 232 6.29 15.00 28.68
N ASP A 233 6.31 14.87 29.99
CA ASP A 233 5.28 15.39 30.87
C ASP A 233 5.43 16.92 31.10
N TRP A 234 4.31 17.59 31.36
CA TRP A 234 4.26 19.03 31.61
C TRP A 234 5.03 19.47 32.86
N ASP A 235 5.19 18.61 33.87
CA ASP A 235 5.97 18.92 35.07
C ASP A 235 7.42 19.26 34.71
N VAL A 236 7.96 18.59 33.69
CA VAL A 236 9.31 18.87 33.15
C VAL A 236 9.37 20.29 32.57
N LEU A 237 8.32 20.73 31.87
CA LEU A 237 8.24 22.11 31.36
C LEU A 237 8.26 23.12 32.49
N THR A 238 7.47 22.90 33.54
CA THR A 238 7.40 23.84 34.68
C THR A 238 8.68 23.85 35.53
N GLY A 239 9.47 22.77 35.50
CA GLY A 239 10.82 22.74 36.06
C GLY A 239 11.82 23.55 35.23
N LEU A 240 11.68 23.54 33.90
CA LEU A 240 12.55 24.26 32.95
C LEU A 240 12.18 25.74 32.80
N ALA A 241 10.90 26.10 32.92
CA ALA A 241 10.37 27.45 32.78
C ALA A 241 9.43 27.79 33.94
N ALA A 242 9.76 28.88 34.66
CA ALA A 242 8.98 29.32 35.82
C ALA A 242 7.66 30.00 35.41
N ASP A 243 7.65 30.60 34.22
CA ASP A 243 6.49 31.24 33.60
C ASP A 243 6.37 30.66 32.20
N VAL A 244 5.36 29.81 31.99
CA VAL A 244 5.10 29.14 30.71
C VAL A 244 4.51 30.13 29.70
N ASP A 245 3.72 31.11 30.15
CA ASP A 245 3.12 32.11 29.29
C ASP A 245 4.19 33.05 28.71
N ALA A 246 5.24 33.35 29.49
CA ALA A 246 6.39 34.12 29.05
C ALA A 246 7.19 33.47 27.90
N LEU A 247 6.99 32.18 27.61
CA LEU A 247 7.62 31.50 26.47
C LEU A 247 7.02 31.95 25.13
N GLY A 248 5.84 32.59 25.14
CA GLY A 248 5.15 33.08 23.94
C GLY A 248 4.82 31.96 22.94
N GLN A 249 4.73 30.72 23.40
CA GLN A 249 4.37 29.57 22.59
C GLN A 249 2.87 29.28 22.76
N PRO A 250 2.15 29.01 21.66
CA PRO A 250 0.74 28.64 21.77
C PRO A 250 0.60 27.28 22.48
N ILE A 251 -0.42 27.18 23.33
CA ILE A 251 -0.84 25.93 23.95
C ILE A 251 -1.97 25.35 23.11
N ALA A 252 -1.82 24.10 22.69
CA ALA A 252 -2.88 23.39 21.97
C ALA A 252 -3.62 22.47 22.96
N TYR A 253 -4.94 22.46 22.88
CA TYR A 253 -5.81 21.55 23.63
C TYR A 253 -6.39 20.54 22.67
N GLU A 254 -5.99 19.30 22.85
CA GLU A 254 -6.52 18.16 22.12
C GLU A 254 -7.75 17.63 22.87
N VAL A 255 -8.90 17.70 22.23
CA VAL A 255 -10.19 17.29 22.80
C VAL A 255 -10.62 15.97 22.19
N ALA A 256 -10.70 14.95 23.03
CA ALA A 256 -11.37 13.70 22.72
C ALA A 256 -12.88 13.87 22.97
N LEU A 257 -13.69 13.55 21.98
CA LEU A 257 -15.14 13.70 22.03
C LEU A 257 -15.82 12.40 22.47
N ASP A 258 -16.94 12.54 23.17
CA ASP A 258 -17.83 11.44 23.52
C ASP A 258 -18.31 10.68 22.28
N ALA A 259 -18.58 9.38 22.45
CA ALA A 259 -19.09 8.54 21.37
C ALA A 259 -20.44 9.06 20.85
N GLY A 260 -20.46 9.46 19.58
CA GLY A 260 -21.66 9.99 18.91
C GLY A 260 -21.74 11.51 18.84
N THR A 261 -20.83 12.25 19.47
CA THR A 261 -20.71 13.70 19.31
C THR A 261 -20.21 14.04 17.91
N ASP A 262 -20.88 14.99 17.23
CA ASP A 262 -20.43 15.50 15.94
C ASP A 262 -19.28 16.52 16.13
N PRO A 263 -18.07 16.25 15.60
CA PRO A 263 -16.95 17.18 15.73
C PRO A 263 -17.21 18.56 15.13
N ALA A 264 -18.04 18.66 14.08
CA ALA A 264 -18.35 19.94 13.47
C ALA A 264 -19.24 20.80 14.38
N ALA A 265 -20.22 20.18 15.06
CA ALA A 265 -21.06 20.86 16.03
C ALA A 265 -20.27 21.29 17.27
N PHE A 266 -19.35 20.43 17.75
CA PHE A 266 -18.47 20.79 18.86
C PHE A 266 -17.54 21.96 18.50
N LEU A 267 -16.95 21.95 17.30
CA LEU A 267 -16.13 23.07 16.82
C LEU A 267 -16.89 24.39 16.77
N ALA A 268 -18.14 24.37 16.31
CA ALA A 268 -18.99 25.57 16.33
C ALA A 268 -19.20 26.10 17.76
N ALA A 269 -19.42 25.21 18.73
CA ALA A 269 -19.54 25.62 20.13
C ALA A 269 -18.24 26.19 20.70
N VAL A 270 -17.08 25.69 20.27
CA VAL A 270 -15.76 26.24 20.64
C VAL A 270 -15.58 27.65 20.07
N GLU A 271 -16.01 27.86 18.82
CA GLU A 271 -15.97 29.17 18.16
C GLU A 271 -16.93 30.18 18.81
N ASP A 272 -18.10 29.73 19.29
CA ASP A 272 -19.06 30.57 20.04
C ASP A 272 -18.49 31.09 21.37
N GLU A 273 -17.59 30.33 22.01
CA GLU A 273 -16.83 30.74 23.20
C GLU A 273 -15.64 31.65 22.86
N GLY A 274 -15.45 32.00 21.59
CA GLY A 274 -14.37 32.87 21.12
C GLY A 274 -13.00 32.19 21.07
N LEU A 275 -12.97 30.85 21.02
CA LEU A 275 -11.75 30.06 20.87
C LEU A 275 -11.57 29.62 19.41
N ILE A 276 -10.32 29.30 19.03
CA ILE A 276 -10.00 28.86 17.68
C ILE A 276 -9.83 27.34 17.67
N GLY A 277 -10.85 26.64 17.18
CA GLY A 277 -10.84 25.20 16.99
C GLY A 277 -10.48 24.79 15.56
N ARG A 278 -9.88 23.62 15.40
CA ARG A 278 -9.77 22.93 14.12
C ARG A 278 -9.98 21.44 14.29
N SER A 279 -10.47 20.79 13.24
CA SER A 279 -10.52 19.33 13.18
C SER A 279 -9.11 18.76 13.01
N THR A 280 -8.74 17.80 13.85
CA THR A 280 -7.46 17.07 13.74
C THR A 280 -7.44 16.18 12.50
N ARG A 281 -8.61 15.81 11.95
CA ARG A 281 -8.72 15.16 10.64
C ARG A 281 -8.36 16.16 9.54
N GLN A 282 -7.09 16.21 9.16
CA GLN A 282 -6.66 16.88 7.95
C GLN A 282 -6.46 15.84 6.85
N SER A 283 -7.31 15.84 5.83
CA SER A 283 -7.12 14.99 4.65
C SER A 283 -5.81 15.39 3.95
N ASP A 284 -4.79 14.55 4.01
CA ASP A 284 -3.54 14.80 3.28
C ASP A 284 -3.77 14.56 1.78
N ALA A 285 -3.96 15.66 1.04
CA ALA A 285 -4.12 15.64 -0.41
C ALA A 285 -2.95 14.94 -1.11
N THR A 286 -1.76 14.94 -0.49
CA THR A 286 -0.55 14.29 -1.00
C THR A 286 -0.69 12.77 -0.96
N GLY A 287 -1.18 12.21 0.16
CA GLY A 287 -1.44 10.78 0.32
C GLY A 287 -2.46 10.27 -0.70
N VAL A 288 -3.56 11.00 -0.89
CA VAL A 288 -4.58 10.68 -1.91
C VAL A 288 -3.99 10.67 -3.32
N ALA A 289 -3.15 11.65 -3.65
CA ALA A 289 -2.50 11.73 -4.96
C ALA A 289 -1.54 10.55 -5.22
N VAL A 290 -0.74 10.15 -4.22
CA VAL A 290 0.19 9.01 -4.34
C VAL A 290 -0.57 7.70 -4.56
N VAL A 291 -1.63 7.45 -3.79
CA VAL A 291 -2.48 6.26 -3.95
C VAL A 291 -3.18 6.28 -5.31
N GLY A 292 -3.69 7.43 -5.74
CA GLY A 292 -4.32 7.60 -7.05
C GLY A 292 -3.37 7.29 -8.21
N LEU A 293 -2.15 7.82 -8.18
CA LEU A 293 -1.14 7.57 -9.21
C LEU A 293 -0.70 6.10 -9.24
N ALA A 294 -0.50 5.48 -8.07
CA ALA A 294 -0.14 4.07 -7.98
C ALA A 294 -1.26 3.17 -8.54
N THR A 295 -2.52 3.51 -8.27
CA THR A 295 -3.71 2.81 -8.80
C THR A 295 -3.79 2.93 -10.33
N LEU A 296 -3.53 4.12 -10.88
CA LEU A 296 -3.49 4.33 -12.32
C LEU A 296 -2.40 3.47 -12.99
N PHE A 297 -1.19 3.42 -12.43
CA PHE A 297 -0.11 2.58 -12.94
C PHE A 297 -0.47 1.08 -12.90
N ALA A 298 -1.11 0.62 -11.82
CA ALA A 298 -1.60 -0.76 -11.72
C ALA A 298 -2.63 -1.09 -12.81
N LEU A 299 -3.60 -0.19 -13.06
CA LEU A 299 -4.59 -0.35 -14.11
C LEU A 299 -3.95 -0.40 -15.51
N MET A 300 -2.97 0.46 -15.78
CA MET A 300 -2.24 0.44 -17.05
C MET A 300 -1.51 -0.89 -17.24
N LEU A 301 -0.77 -1.37 -16.24
CA LEU A 301 -0.02 -2.63 -16.32
C LEU A 301 -0.94 -3.86 -16.38
N GLY A 302 -2.07 -3.84 -15.67
CA GLY A 302 -3.12 -4.85 -15.80
C GLY A 302 -3.71 -4.92 -17.22
N THR A 303 -3.92 -3.76 -17.85
CA THR A 303 -4.38 -3.66 -19.25
C THR A 303 -3.34 -4.23 -20.22
N VAL A 304 -2.05 -3.92 -20.03
CA VAL A 304 -0.96 -4.47 -20.83
C VAL A 304 -0.90 -6.00 -20.70
N ALA A 305 -1.07 -6.53 -19.49
CA ALA A 305 -1.15 -7.98 -19.26
C ALA A 305 -2.35 -8.61 -19.99
N ALA A 306 -3.54 -8.02 -19.90
CA ALA A 306 -4.73 -8.47 -20.61
C ALA A 306 -4.54 -8.50 -22.13
N LEU A 307 -3.91 -7.45 -22.70
CA LEU A 307 -3.56 -7.37 -24.11
C LEU A 307 -2.52 -8.43 -24.52
N GLY A 308 -1.56 -8.74 -23.66
CA GLY A 308 -0.59 -9.82 -23.87
C GLY A 308 -1.27 -11.20 -23.97
N VAL A 309 -2.21 -11.47 -23.06
CA VAL A 309 -3.03 -12.69 -23.10
C VAL A 309 -3.90 -12.72 -24.36
N PHE A 310 -4.56 -11.60 -24.69
CA PHE A 310 -5.36 -11.47 -25.90
C PHE A 310 -4.57 -11.81 -27.16
N ASN A 311 -3.39 -11.21 -27.32
CA ASN A 311 -2.53 -11.46 -28.48
C ASN A 311 -2.09 -12.93 -28.55
N THR A 312 -1.77 -13.52 -27.40
CA THR A 312 -1.39 -14.94 -27.32
C THR A 312 -2.51 -15.85 -27.82
N VAL A 313 -3.73 -15.67 -27.31
CA VAL A 313 -4.89 -16.48 -27.68
C VAL A 313 -5.30 -16.25 -29.13
N ALA A 314 -5.25 -15.00 -29.61
CA ALA A 314 -5.55 -14.67 -31.00
C ALA A 314 -4.59 -15.36 -31.97
N LEU A 315 -3.29 -15.36 -31.66
CA LEU A 315 -2.28 -16.06 -32.45
C LEU A 315 -2.45 -17.59 -32.38
N ASP A 316 -2.73 -18.14 -31.19
CA ASP A 316 -2.95 -19.58 -31.02
C ASP A 316 -4.21 -20.06 -31.78
N ALA A 317 -5.28 -19.25 -31.78
CA ALA A 317 -6.48 -19.47 -32.58
C ALA A 317 -6.21 -19.50 -34.08
N ARG A 318 -5.39 -18.57 -34.58
CA ARG A 318 -5.04 -18.48 -36.01
C ARG A 318 -4.21 -19.68 -36.46
N GLU A 319 -3.19 -20.03 -35.69
CA GLU A 319 -2.30 -21.15 -36.03
C GLU A 319 -2.99 -22.51 -35.90
N ARG A 320 -3.95 -22.65 -34.97
CA ARG A 320 -4.70 -23.90 -34.76
C ARG A 320 -6.03 -23.94 -35.49
N ARG A 321 -6.25 -23.09 -36.49
CA ARG A 321 -7.54 -23.02 -37.19
C ARG A 321 -7.97 -24.38 -37.75
N ARG A 322 -7.03 -25.15 -38.32
CA ARG A 322 -7.28 -26.50 -38.85
C ARG A 322 -7.58 -27.52 -37.75
N ASP A 323 -6.80 -27.52 -36.67
CA ASP A 323 -7.02 -28.40 -35.52
C ASP A 323 -8.39 -28.14 -34.86
N LEU A 324 -8.77 -26.87 -34.72
CA LEU A 324 -10.08 -26.47 -34.20
C LEU A 324 -11.21 -26.86 -35.15
N ALA A 325 -11.01 -26.74 -36.47
CA ALA A 325 -11.97 -27.21 -37.46
C ALA A 325 -12.14 -28.74 -37.42
N MET A 326 -11.05 -29.49 -37.23
CA MET A 326 -11.10 -30.94 -37.04
C MET A 326 -11.84 -31.30 -35.74
N LEU A 327 -11.53 -30.66 -34.61
CA LEU A 327 -12.25 -30.90 -33.35
C LEU A 327 -13.76 -30.62 -33.49
N LYS A 328 -14.14 -29.60 -34.27
CA LYS A 328 -15.56 -29.30 -34.56
C LYS A 328 -16.20 -30.36 -35.47
N SER A 329 -15.46 -30.95 -36.42
CA SER A 329 -16.00 -32.00 -37.31
C SER A 329 -16.27 -33.31 -36.58
N ILE A 330 -15.51 -33.64 -35.54
CA ILE A 330 -15.77 -34.74 -34.60
C ILE A 330 -16.74 -34.38 -33.45
N GLY A 331 -17.46 -33.25 -33.57
CA GLY A 331 -18.62 -32.94 -32.71
C GLY A 331 -18.37 -31.94 -31.57
N MET A 332 -17.21 -31.29 -31.51
CA MET A 332 -16.96 -30.26 -30.49
C MET A 332 -17.82 -29.01 -30.73
N THR A 333 -18.63 -28.62 -29.75
CA THR A 333 -19.49 -27.44 -29.84
C THR A 333 -18.67 -26.13 -29.72
N PRO A 334 -19.16 -25.00 -30.27
CA PRO A 334 -18.50 -23.70 -30.11
C PRO A 334 -18.27 -23.31 -28.63
N ARG A 335 -19.20 -23.68 -27.73
CA ARG A 335 -19.05 -23.45 -26.28
C ARG A 335 -17.88 -24.24 -25.70
N GLN A 336 -17.70 -25.48 -26.12
CA GLN A 336 -16.55 -26.30 -25.70
C GLN A 336 -15.23 -25.70 -26.20
N VAL A 337 -15.19 -25.12 -27.41
CA VAL A 337 -13.98 -24.45 -27.93
C VAL A 337 -13.63 -23.23 -27.07
N VAL A 338 -14.61 -22.38 -26.75
CA VAL A 338 -14.40 -21.25 -25.84
C VAL A 338 -13.92 -21.72 -24.48
N ALA A 339 -14.56 -22.75 -23.90
CA ALA A 339 -14.17 -23.31 -22.61
C ALA A 339 -12.73 -23.85 -22.64
N MET A 340 -12.32 -24.53 -23.71
CA MET A 340 -10.96 -25.05 -23.87
C MET A 340 -9.92 -23.93 -23.90
N MET A 341 -10.13 -22.90 -24.71
CA MET A 341 -9.17 -21.80 -24.86
C MET A 341 -9.15 -20.86 -23.63
N THR A 342 -10.28 -20.66 -22.97
CA THR A 342 -10.33 -19.86 -21.74
C THR A 342 -9.72 -20.60 -20.56
N THR A 343 -9.92 -21.92 -20.46
CA THR A 343 -9.32 -22.74 -19.40
C THR A 343 -7.79 -22.82 -19.52
N SER A 344 -7.25 -22.86 -20.74
CA SER A 344 -5.80 -22.85 -20.95
C SER A 344 -5.15 -21.58 -20.39
N MET A 345 -5.80 -20.44 -20.58
CA MET A 345 -5.36 -19.15 -20.02
C MET A 345 -5.71 -19.01 -18.54
N ALA A 346 -6.80 -19.59 -18.07
CA ALA A 346 -7.14 -19.62 -16.65
C ALA A 346 -6.07 -20.36 -15.83
N GLY A 347 -5.57 -21.51 -16.32
CA GLY A 347 -4.47 -22.23 -15.66
C GLY A 347 -3.19 -21.39 -15.55
N LEU A 348 -2.87 -20.65 -16.62
CA LEU A 348 -1.76 -19.69 -16.60
C LEU A 348 -2.04 -18.49 -15.69
N GLY A 349 -3.29 -18.04 -15.63
CA GLY A 349 -3.77 -17.00 -14.72
C GLY A 349 -3.60 -17.37 -13.26
N VAL A 350 -3.92 -18.62 -12.89
CA VAL A 350 -3.72 -19.13 -11.53
C VAL A 350 -2.24 -19.22 -11.18
N LEU A 351 -1.43 -19.86 -12.02
CA LEU A 351 0.01 -20.01 -11.75
C LEU A 351 0.73 -18.66 -11.74
N GLY A 352 0.44 -17.81 -12.72
CA GLY A 352 0.98 -16.47 -12.81
C GLY A 352 0.47 -15.55 -11.71
N GLY A 353 -0.77 -15.75 -11.27
CA GLY A 353 -1.36 -15.04 -10.14
C GLY A 353 -0.68 -15.38 -8.83
N LEU A 354 -0.50 -16.67 -8.52
CA LEU A 354 0.19 -17.12 -7.32
C LEU A 354 1.65 -16.63 -7.27
N ALA A 355 2.38 -16.78 -8.38
CA ALA A 355 3.75 -16.28 -8.47
C ALA A 355 3.82 -14.76 -8.39
N GLY A 356 2.91 -14.05 -9.07
CA GLY A 356 2.82 -12.60 -9.07
C GLY A 356 2.49 -12.03 -7.70
N ILE A 357 1.58 -12.65 -6.95
CA ILE A 357 1.28 -12.26 -5.57
C ILE A 357 2.52 -12.43 -4.69
N GLY A 358 3.18 -13.59 -4.76
CA GLY A 358 4.39 -13.84 -3.97
C GLY A 358 5.49 -12.80 -4.25
N LEU A 359 5.74 -12.50 -5.53
CA LEU A 359 6.70 -11.48 -5.94
C LEU A 359 6.26 -10.07 -5.54
N GLY A 360 4.98 -9.76 -5.64
CA GLY A 360 4.42 -8.43 -5.32
C GLY A 360 4.51 -8.13 -3.82
N VAL A 361 4.17 -9.11 -2.99
CA VAL A 361 4.31 -9.03 -1.52
C VAL A 361 5.78 -8.88 -1.13
N ALA A 362 6.67 -9.69 -1.74
CA ALA A 362 8.11 -9.61 -1.46
C ALA A 362 8.70 -8.24 -1.87
N ALA A 363 8.34 -7.76 -3.07
CA ALA A 363 8.76 -6.45 -3.56
C ALA A 363 8.25 -5.33 -2.64
N HIS A 364 6.97 -5.36 -2.26
CA HIS A 364 6.39 -4.40 -1.34
C HIS A 364 7.15 -4.38 0.00
N ARG A 365 7.35 -5.54 0.63
CA ARG A 365 8.07 -5.64 1.91
C ARG A 365 9.49 -5.10 1.82
N GLN A 366 10.19 -5.38 0.73
CA GLN A 366 11.57 -4.90 0.54
C GLN A 366 11.62 -3.40 0.33
N VAL A 367 10.73 -2.84 -0.50
CA VAL A 367 10.66 -1.40 -0.74
C VAL A 367 10.30 -0.65 0.55
N MET A 368 9.35 -1.15 1.34
CA MET A 368 8.98 -0.52 2.62
C MET A 368 10.12 -0.56 3.63
N ARG A 369 10.87 -1.67 3.73
CA ARG A 369 12.07 -1.74 4.58
C ARG A 369 13.14 -0.75 4.18
N LEU A 370 13.40 -0.61 2.88
CA LEU A 370 14.38 0.36 2.37
C LEU A 370 13.92 1.80 2.62
N ALA A 371 12.62 2.08 2.45
CA ALA A 371 12.04 3.38 2.74
C ALA A 371 12.16 3.74 4.23
N ALA A 372 11.80 2.81 5.13
CA ALA A 372 11.91 2.97 6.58
C ALA A 372 13.36 3.22 7.03
N ALA A 373 14.31 2.44 6.50
CA ALA A 373 15.73 2.62 6.79
C ALA A 373 16.26 3.97 6.28
N ALA A 374 15.82 4.42 5.09
CA ALA A 374 16.20 5.70 4.54
C ALA A 374 15.60 6.90 5.30
N SER A 375 14.40 6.74 5.87
CA SER A 375 13.72 7.78 6.64
C SER A 375 14.06 7.80 8.13
N GLN A 376 14.76 6.77 8.64
CA GLN A 376 15.00 6.53 10.07
C GLN A 376 13.69 6.48 10.87
N VAL A 377 12.64 5.93 10.26
CA VAL A 377 11.34 5.75 10.91
C VAL A 377 11.11 4.26 11.09
N ASP A 378 11.06 3.82 12.34
CA ASP A 378 10.72 2.45 12.66
C ASP A 378 9.21 2.28 12.59
N MET A 379 8.78 1.17 12.00
CA MET A 379 7.37 0.88 11.76
C MET A 379 6.91 -0.20 12.74
N PRO A 380 5.82 0.02 13.49
CA PRO A 380 5.25 -1.02 14.34
C PRO A 380 4.83 -2.25 13.52
N ASP A 381 4.93 -3.43 14.14
CA ASP A 381 4.63 -4.72 13.51
C ASP A 381 3.18 -4.83 12.98
N SER A 382 2.27 -4.04 13.53
CA SER A 382 0.88 -3.92 13.08
C SER A 382 0.78 -3.40 11.65
N LEU A 383 1.57 -2.38 11.28
CA LEU A 383 1.60 -1.82 9.93
C LEU A 383 2.21 -2.78 8.91
N LEU A 384 3.12 -3.64 9.35
CA LEU A 384 3.76 -4.67 8.50
C LEU A 384 2.87 -5.90 8.28
N ARG A 385 1.84 -6.11 9.10
CA ARG A 385 0.82 -7.16 8.95
C ARG A 385 -0.35 -6.70 8.05
N THR A 386 -0.02 -6.09 6.92
CA THR A 386 -1.00 -5.54 5.98
C THR A 386 -1.80 -6.62 5.22
N TRP A 387 -1.25 -7.83 5.09
CA TRP A 387 -1.76 -8.85 4.19
C TRP A 387 -2.75 -9.79 4.87
N ASN A 388 -4.03 -9.57 4.58
CA ASN A 388 -5.09 -10.48 5.01
C ASN A 388 -5.42 -11.51 3.91
N ALA A 389 -5.71 -12.75 4.32
CA ALA A 389 -6.14 -13.83 3.42
C ALA A 389 -7.23 -13.42 2.40
N PRO A 390 -8.30 -12.67 2.78
CA PRO A 390 -9.30 -12.21 1.80
C PRO A 390 -8.77 -11.25 0.74
N GLN A 391 -7.83 -10.36 1.08
CA GLN A 391 -7.23 -9.43 0.10
C GLN A 391 -6.34 -10.18 -0.90
N LEU A 392 -5.55 -11.14 -0.42
CA LEU A 392 -4.75 -12.00 -1.29
C LEU A 392 -5.63 -12.85 -2.22
N ALA A 393 -6.77 -13.34 -1.71
CA ALA A 393 -7.76 -14.05 -2.52
C ALA A 393 -8.38 -13.15 -3.60
N LEU A 394 -8.69 -11.89 -3.28
CA LEU A 394 -9.21 -10.92 -4.25
C LEU A 394 -8.19 -10.60 -5.35
N LEU A 395 -6.91 -10.47 -4.99
CA LEU A 395 -5.82 -10.26 -5.96
C LEU A 395 -5.61 -11.49 -6.85
N ALA A 396 -5.71 -12.69 -6.30
CA ALA A 396 -5.65 -13.93 -7.07
C ALA A 396 -6.83 -14.02 -8.05
N LEU A 397 -8.02 -13.66 -7.59
CA LEU A 397 -9.22 -13.59 -8.42
C LEU A 397 -9.05 -12.54 -9.53
N ALA A 398 -8.49 -11.37 -9.25
CA ALA A 398 -8.21 -10.35 -10.25
C ALA A 398 -7.26 -10.86 -11.34
N GLY A 399 -6.17 -11.56 -10.98
CA GLY A 399 -5.26 -12.19 -11.94
C GLY A 399 -5.95 -13.21 -12.83
N LEU A 400 -6.82 -14.05 -12.25
CA LEU A 400 -7.65 -15.00 -13.00
C LEU A 400 -8.61 -14.28 -13.95
N LEU A 401 -9.30 -13.23 -13.48
CA LEU A 401 -10.24 -12.45 -14.28
C LEU A 401 -9.55 -11.76 -15.46
N ILE A 402 -8.36 -11.20 -15.25
CA ILE A 402 -7.55 -10.59 -16.33
C ILE A 402 -7.21 -11.63 -17.41
N ALA A 403 -6.76 -12.82 -17.00
CA ALA A 403 -6.43 -13.90 -17.93
C ALA A 403 -7.65 -14.40 -18.72
N VAL A 404 -8.79 -14.58 -18.05
CA VAL A 404 -10.04 -15.02 -18.67
C VAL A 404 -10.60 -13.94 -19.60
N ALA A 405 -10.61 -12.68 -19.17
CA ALA A 405 -11.09 -11.55 -19.97
C ALA A 405 -10.26 -11.36 -21.25
N GLY A 406 -8.93 -11.40 -21.15
CA GLY A 406 -8.03 -11.33 -22.30
C GLY A 406 -8.25 -12.47 -23.29
N ALA A 407 -8.54 -13.68 -22.79
CA ALA A 407 -8.77 -14.85 -23.62
C ALA A 407 -10.18 -14.93 -24.25
N TYR A 408 -11.18 -14.35 -23.61
CA TYR A 408 -12.59 -14.59 -23.94
C TYR A 408 -12.97 -14.12 -25.35
N LEU A 409 -12.63 -12.88 -25.71
CA LEU A 409 -12.96 -12.33 -27.02
C LEU A 409 -12.33 -13.10 -28.20
N PRO A 410 -11.00 -13.39 -28.20
CA PRO A 410 -10.39 -14.16 -29.27
C PRO A 410 -10.88 -15.61 -29.29
N ALA A 411 -11.12 -16.23 -28.13
CA ALA A 411 -11.71 -17.58 -28.06
C ALA A 411 -13.11 -17.63 -28.67
N ARG A 412 -13.95 -16.63 -28.40
CA ARG A 412 -15.30 -16.53 -28.98
C ARG A 412 -15.26 -16.31 -30.48
N ARG A 413 -14.32 -15.52 -30.99
CA ARG A 413 -14.09 -15.34 -32.43
C ARG A 413 -13.64 -16.65 -33.09
N ALA A 414 -12.68 -17.36 -32.48
CA ALA A 414 -12.20 -18.65 -32.98
C ALA A 414 -13.31 -19.71 -33.04
N ALA A 415 -14.17 -19.78 -32.02
CA ALA A 415 -15.27 -20.73 -31.95
C ALA A 415 -16.33 -20.52 -33.04
N ARG A 416 -16.49 -19.27 -33.53
CA ARG A 416 -17.46 -18.90 -34.57
C ARG A 416 -16.97 -19.17 -35.99
N LEU A 417 -15.68 -19.40 -36.21
CA LEU A 417 -15.15 -19.73 -37.54
C LEU A 417 -15.81 -21.01 -38.06
N THR A 418 -16.38 -20.94 -39.26
CA THR A 418 -17.02 -22.10 -39.89
C THR A 418 -15.98 -23.02 -40.52
N ILE A 419 -16.33 -24.30 -40.66
CA ILE A 419 -15.45 -25.32 -41.27
C ILE A 419 -15.14 -24.92 -42.73
N ALA A 420 -16.13 -24.39 -43.44
CA ALA A 420 -15.99 -23.90 -44.82
C ALA A 420 -14.95 -22.77 -44.92
N GLU A 421 -15.01 -21.75 -44.06
CA GLU A 421 -14.03 -20.65 -44.07
C GLU A 421 -12.61 -21.11 -43.68
N ALA A 422 -12.46 -22.22 -42.95
CA ALA A 422 -11.16 -22.75 -42.55
C ALA A 422 -10.49 -23.59 -43.65
N LEU A 423 -11.27 -24.14 -44.58
CA LEU A 423 -10.79 -24.91 -45.73
C LEU A 423 -10.68 -24.07 -47.02
N HIS A 424 -11.38 -22.94 -47.11
CA HIS A 424 -11.42 -22.08 -48.30
C HIS A 424 -10.48 -20.85 -48.24
N SER A 425 -9.61 -20.76 -47.22
CA SER A 425 -8.64 -19.66 -47.09
C SER A 425 -7.24 -19.99 -47.64
N GLU A 426 -7.18 -20.91 -48.60
CA GLU A 426 -6.14 -21.03 -49.63
C GLU A 426 -6.77 -20.62 -50.96
#